data_AF-A8NPR4-F1
#
_entry.id   AF-A8NPR4-F1
#
_cell.length_a   1.000
_cell.length_b   1.000
_cell.length_c   1.000
_cell.angle_alpha   90.00
_cell.angle_beta   90.00
_cell.angle_gamma   90.00
#
_symmetry.space_group_name_H-M   'P 1'
#
loop_
_entity.id
_entity.type
_entity.pdbx_description
1 polymer ?
#
loop_
_entity_poly.entity_id
_entity_poly.type
_entity_poly.pdbx_seq_one_letter_code
_entity_poly.pdbx_strand_id
1 'polypeptide(L)'
;MSVQLNCLLSGLSREDIVQVQVEPGYSIARLRAAICDQLRAQAQARGGRDHLEGTSEIDLQLIGVSLPFDELDKAMRPFDIPGALVWDHYLDRVGASFEGVRDDCVHVVVVRPEGEADEGRRKMSPRRKYEEEEEEEDFPELTKRLKRTLSVPGKFTPSEGSKPSNYSAIQDGDAPILDGRYRNRTSDLALPVEVYHPVFARFRARATDPELAIPDDMLGLTTELMRKASRISIGEPESESRTEGMRVLLTEILCFTVVRLGYGEQAWLSPSYVAALPRTEQPLGCAAVVFLEEADEIGQDGDGTTKGGLAYLRHWSDRNQRGLRERLLCPSFIVSIAGPWIAVLGAVLTTNAIVHRLTDYIWIGESRVLDDANTFRIARVLTALRQSVDDLTTFYESEISMSDNPSRFFPRATSYYDDKRGQKVAFEYLGGLVPYRCAAFMAVVPEERRFIVVKFVERYGVEAHRLLEGKGLAPTLLYHGDIWHDDPLAQAGCGTRKMVVMEHVEGRVCVDGVAEGEREVVREAVRWLHEAGFVHGNIRGRNVLVVGGEGGGGDGGEGGAKAGSVKLLDFDWAGREGEVRYPLRLSKDLRWPSGVHDNGLIFTDHDNEMVDWL
;
A
#
# COMPACT_ATOMS: atom_id res chain seq x y z
N MET A 1 -35.38 24.05 -12.14
CA MET A 1 -34.88 24.86 -11.00
C MET A 1 -33.37 24.84 -11.11
N SER A 2 -32.73 26.00 -11.13
CA SER A 2 -31.27 26.10 -11.21
C SER A 2 -30.65 25.99 -9.81
N VAL A 3 -29.47 25.38 -9.73
CA VAL A 3 -28.69 25.19 -8.50
C VAL A 3 -27.44 26.06 -8.60
N GLN A 4 -27.10 26.77 -7.53
CA GLN A 4 -25.88 27.56 -7.45
C GLN A 4 -24.76 26.73 -6.85
N LEU A 5 -23.59 26.71 -7.50
CA LEU A 5 -22.39 26.01 -7.04
C LEU A 5 -21.32 27.02 -6.59
N ASN A 6 -20.67 26.75 -5.46
CA ASN A 6 -19.44 27.40 -5.04
C ASN A 6 -18.26 26.50 -5.41
N CYS A 7 -17.37 26.93 -6.29
CA CYS A 7 -16.26 26.11 -6.77
C CYS A 7 -14.92 26.67 -6.28
N LEU A 8 -14.14 25.85 -5.58
CA LEU A 8 -12.78 26.17 -5.12
C LEU A 8 -11.77 25.34 -5.92
N LEU A 9 -10.83 25.98 -6.60
CA LEU A 9 -9.71 25.29 -7.27
C LEU A 9 -8.65 24.89 -6.23
N SER A 10 -8.25 23.62 -6.23
CA SER A 10 -7.23 23.07 -5.32
C SER A 10 -5.92 23.87 -5.42
N GLY A 11 -5.37 24.28 -4.28
CA GLY A 11 -4.16 25.11 -4.21
C GLY A 11 -4.41 26.62 -4.27
N LEU A 12 -5.66 27.07 -4.42
CA LEU A 12 -6.03 28.48 -4.30
C LEU A 12 -6.66 28.79 -2.94
N SER A 13 -6.74 30.07 -2.61
CA SER A 13 -7.31 30.54 -1.36
C SER A 13 -8.84 30.65 -1.45
N ARG A 14 -9.51 30.77 -0.29
CA ARG A 14 -10.95 31.05 -0.22
C ARG A 14 -11.39 32.31 -0.97
N GLU A 15 -10.48 33.27 -1.16
CA GLU A 15 -10.80 34.49 -1.89
C GLU A 15 -11.05 34.19 -3.38
N ASP A 16 -10.57 33.05 -3.88
CA ASP A 16 -10.62 32.63 -5.29
C ASP A 16 -11.78 31.67 -5.60
N ILE A 17 -12.78 31.60 -4.70
CA ILE A 17 -14.00 30.84 -4.92
C ILE A 17 -14.80 31.51 -6.05
N VAL A 18 -15.27 30.69 -7.01
CA VAL A 18 -16.14 31.13 -8.10
C VAL A 18 -17.53 30.53 -7.98
N GLN A 19 -18.52 31.26 -8.50
CA GLN A 19 -19.92 30.88 -8.43
C GLN A 19 -20.43 30.47 -9.81
N VAL A 20 -20.98 29.26 -9.93
CA VAL A 20 -21.51 28.72 -11.19
C VAL A 20 -22.96 28.30 -11.01
N GLN A 21 -23.84 28.79 -11.88
CA GLN A 21 -25.25 28.41 -11.88
C GLN A 21 -25.49 27.25 -12.86
N VAL A 22 -26.20 26.23 -12.39
CA VAL A 22 -26.40 24.96 -13.11
C VAL A 22 -27.89 24.69 -13.26
N GLU A 23 -28.32 24.28 -14.45
CA GLU A 23 -29.73 23.97 -14.77
C GLU A 23 -29.96 22.45 -14.92
N PRO A 24 -31.21 21.95 -14.90
CA PRO A 24 -31.47 20.54 -15.18
C PRO A 24 -30.93 20.14 -16.57
N GLY A 25 -30.21 19.01 -16.65
CA GLY A 25 -29.58 18.54 -17.89
C GLY A 25 -28.24 19.20 -18.24
N TYR A 26 -27.65 19.97 -17.33
CA TYR A 26 -26.29 20.51 -17.49
C TYR A 26 -25.26 19.38 -17.49
N SER A 27 -24.50 19.23 -18.58
CA SER A 27 -23.47 18.20 -18.67
C SER A 27 -22.23 18.56 -17.84
N ILE A 28 -21.48 17.54 -17.40
CA ILE A 28 -20.19 17.74 -16.69
C ILE A 28 -19.20 18.54 -17.55
N ALA A 29 -19.21 18.34 -18.87
CA ALA A 29 -18.37 19.12 -19.80
C ALA A 29 -18.74 20.61 -19.76
N ARG A 30 -20.04 20.94 -19.77
CA ARG A 30 -20.50 22.33 -19.64
C ARG A 30 -20.16 22.91 -18.28
N LEU A 31 -20.22 22.11 -17.22
CA LEU A 31 -19.84 22.54 -15.87
C LEU A 31 -18.35 22.87 -15.78
N ARG A 32 -17.48 22.02 -16.31
CA ARG A 32 -16.03 22.31 -16.40
C ARG A 32 -15.75 23.61 -17.14
N ALA A 33 -16.36 23.80 -18.31
CA ALA A 33 -16.22 25.03 -19.10
C ALA A 33 -16.65 26.27 -18.30
N ALA A 34 -17.83 26.22 -17.67
CA ALA A 34 -18.36 27.33 -16.88
C ALA A 34 -17.47 27.69 -15.67
N ILE A 35 -16.91 26.68 -14.99
CA ILE A 35 -15.95 26.89 -13.91
C ILE A 35 -14.68 27.57 -14.45
N CYS A 36 -14.15 27.10 -15.58
CA CYS A 36 -12.96 27.69 -16.20
C CYS A 36 -13.17 29.14 -16.60
N ASP A 37 -14.31 29.46 -17.22
CA ASP A 37 -14.65 30.81 -17.64
C ASP A 37 -14.73 31.76 -16.44
N GLN A 38 -15.36 31.33 -15.34
CA GLN A 38 -15.44 32.14 -14.12
C GLN A 38 -14.08 32.35 -13.46
N LEU A 39 -13.24 31.31 -13.38
CA LEU A 39 -11.89 31.42 -12.81
C LEU A 39 -11.01 32.38 -13.63
N ARG A 40 -11.07 32.30 -14.95
CA ARG A 40 -10.34 33.22 -15.85
C ARG A 40 -10.85 34.65 -15.75
N ALA A 41 -12.17 34.84 -15.70
CA ALA A 41 -12.78 36.16 -15.54
C ALA A 41 -12.38 36.81 -14.22
N GLN A 42 -12.39 36.05 -13.12
CA GLN A 42 -11.98 36.53 -11.79
C GLN A 42 -10.49 36.88 -11.75
N ALA A 43 -9.62 36.02 -12.32
CA ALA A 43 -8.18 36.30 -12.43
C ALA A 43 -7.92 37.59 -13.23
N GLN A 44 -8.59 37.76 -14.37
CA GLN A 44 -8.47 38.96 -15.19
C GLN A 44 -8.95 40.22 -14.46
N ALA A 45 -10.08 40.15 -13.74
CA ALA A 45 -10.63 41.26 -12.97
C ALA A 45 -9.69 41.69 -11.82
N ARG A 46 -8.94 40.76 -11.23
CA ARG A 46 -7.98 41.02 -10.15
C ARG A 46 -6.57 41.37 -10.64
N GLY A 47 -6.33 41.38 -11.96
CA GLY A 47 -4.98 41.51 -12.51
C GLY A 47 -4.04 40.35 -12.12
N GLY A 48 -4.63 39.20 -11.74
CA GLY A 48 -3.92 37.98 -11.40
C GLY A 48 -3.52 37.17 -12.63
N ARG A 49 -2.81 36.06 -12.42
CA ARG A 49 -2.48 35.10 -13.50
C ARG A 49 -3.64 34.15 -13.73
N ASP A 50 -3.76 33.63 -14.95
CA ASP A 50 -4.67 32.51 -15.23
C ASP A 50 -4.16 31.26 -14.51
N HIS A 51 -4.84 30.85 -13.44
CA HIS A 51 -4.52 29.65 -12.66
C HIS A 51 -4.74 28.34 -13.44
N LEU A 52 -5.37 28.41 -14.61
CA LEU A 52 -5.62 27.28 -15.51
C LEU A 52 -4.72 27.31 -16.76
N GLU A 53 -3.72 28.19 -16.79
CA GLU A 53 -2.74 28.24 -17.89
C GLU A 53 -2.10 26.86 -18.09
N GLY A 54 -2.22 26.29 -19.30
CA GLY A 54 -1.72 24.96 -19.65
C GLY A 54 -2.57 23.77 -19.15
N THR A 55 -3.71 24.00 -18.50
CA THR A 55 -4.65 22.96 -18.05
C THR A 55 -5.88 22.92 -18.96
N SER A 56 -6.21 21.76 -19.54
CA SER A 56 -7.45 21.62 -20.33
C SER A 56 -8.66 21.42 -19.41
N GLU A 57 -9.85 21.82 -19.87
CA GLU A 57 -11.10 21.66 -19.12
C GLU A 57 -11.38 20.20 -18.76
N ILE A 58 -11.08 19.28 -19.68
CA ILE A 58 -11.26 17.84 -19.50
C ILE A 58 -10.36 17.26 -18.40
N ASP A 59 -9.33 18.00 -18.01
CA ASP A 59 -8.34 17.60 -17.02
C ASP A 59 -8.76 17.99 -15.60
N LEU A 60 -9.78 18.82 -15.46
CA LEU A 60 -10.34 19.18 -14.16
C LEU A 60 -11.16 18.03 -13.59
N GLN A 61 -10.76 17.55 -12.42
CA GLN A 61 -11.59 16.65 -11.62
C GLN A 61 -12.51 17.47 -10.72
N LEU A 62 -13.80 17.23 -10.84
CA LEU A 62 -14.81 17.84 -9.98
C LEU A 62 -15.08 16.89 -8.82
N ILE A 63 -14.84 17.35 -7.60
CA ILE A 63 -15.03 16.58 -6.38
C ILE A 63 -16.02 17.36 -5.52
N GLY A 64 -17.20 16.79 -5.29
CA GLY A 64 -18.26 17.46 -4.52
C GLY A 64 -17.95 17.44 -3.03
N VAL A 65 -18.15 18.58 -2.34
CA VAL A 65 -17.93 18.68 -0.89
C VAL A 65 -18.95 19.62 -0.20
N SER A 66 -20.21 19.20 0.00
CA SER A 66 -21.24 19.73 0.99
C SER A 66 -22.69 19.32 0.63
N LEU A 67 -23.65 19.13 1.59
CA LEU A 67 -24.34 20.09 2.51
C LEU A 67 -24.89 19.50 3.86
N PRO A 68 -25.14 20.30 4.93
CA PRO A 68 -26.25 20.13 5.90
C PRO A 68 -27.34 21.23 5.80
N PHE A 69 -28.54 21.10 6.37
CA PHE A 69 -29.64 20.18 6.03
C PHE A 69 -31.01 20.92 6.02
N ASP A 70 -31.17 22.03 6.72
CA ASP A 70 -32.52 22.49 7.07
C ASP A 70 -33.43 22.90 5.88
N GLU A 71 -32.89 23.20 4.68
CA GLU A 71 -33.68 23.74 3.56
C GLU A 71 -33.31 23.28 2.12
N LEU A 72 -33.10 21.99 1.84
CA LEU A 72 -33.13 21.51 0.43
C LEU A 72 -34.31 20.60 0.13
N ASP A 73 -35.50 21.06 0.51
CA ASP A 73 -36.72 20.34 0.20
C ASP A 73 -37.11 20.52 -1.30
N LYS A 74 -37.18 19.39 -2.00
CA LYS A 74 -37.85 19.14 -3.32
C LYS A 74 -37.18 19.59 -4.62
N ALA A 75 -36.10 20.38 -4.65
CA ALA A 75 -35.51 20.88 -5.91
C ALA A 75 -34.48 19.94 -6.60
N MET A 76 -33.85 19.01 -5.86
CA MET A 76 -32.64 18.29 -6.30
C MET A 76 -32.83 16.92 -6.96
N ARG A 77 -34.08 16.47 -7.19
CA ARG A 77 -34.36 15.15 -7.77
C ARG A 77 -33.79 14.83 -9.18
N PRO A 78 -33.20 15.75 -9.99
CA PRO A 78 -32.53 15.34 -11.24
C PRO A 78 -31.07 14.93 -11.07
N PHE A 79 -30.44 15.17 -9.91
CA PHE A 79 -29.08 14.73 -9.62
C PHE A 79 -29.15 13.51 -8.72
N ASP A 80 -28.90 12.31 -9.26
CA ASP A 80 -28.60 11.12 -8.47
C ASP A 80 -27.28 11.38 -7.73
N ILE A 81 -27.39 11.97 -6.53
CA ILE A 81 -26.35 11.93 -5.51
C ILE A 81 -26.89 10.99 -4.44
N PRO A 82 -26.54 9.70 -4.50
CA PRO A 82 -27.07 8.73 -3.57
C PRO A 82 -26.37 8.87 -2.21
N GLY A 83 -27.15 9.00 -1.14
CA GLY A 83 -26.67 8.95 0.26
C GLY A 83 -26.18 10.27 0.84
N ALA A 84 -27.10 11.20 1.12
CA ALA A 84 -26.80 12.34 1.98
C ALA A 84 -26.88 11.92 3.46
N LEU A 85 -25.73 11.69 4.09
CA LEU A 85 -25.56 11.80 5.54
C LEU A 85 -24.36 12.69 5.87
N VAL A 86 -24.60 13.61 6.79
CA VAL A 86 -23.75 14.73 7.18
C VAL A 86 -22.88 14.31 8.36
N TRP A 87 -21.58 14.61 8.31
CA TRP A 87 -20.70 14.54 9.47
C TRP A 87 -19.90 15.84 9.61
N ASP A 88 -19.93 16.40 10.83
CA ASP A 88 -19.38 17.72 11.17
C ASP A 88 -17.87 17.79 10.92
N HIS A 89 -17.08 16.77 11.25
CA HIS A 89 -15.61 16.92 11.24
C HIS A 89 -14.95 17.16 9.86
N TYR A 90 -15.49 16.57 8.78
CA TYR A 90 -14.98 16.75 7.41
C TYR A 90 -15.56 18.00 6.74
N LEU A 91 -16.86 18.25 6.95
CA LEU A 91 -17.51 19.48 6.52
C LEU A 91 -16.97 20.71 7.26
N ASP A 92 -16.53 20.59 8.51
CA ASP A 92 -15.94 21.70 9.27
C ASP A 92 -14.64 22.19 8.62
N ARG A 93 -13.81 21.30 8.06
CA ARG A 93 -12.50 21.68 7.50
C ARG A 93 -12.53 22.01 6.02
N VAL A 94 -13.26 21.25 5.20
CA VAL A 94 -13.49 21.68 3.81
C VAL A 94 -14.44 22.87 3.78
N GLY A 95 -15.47 22.89 4.63
CA GLY A 95 -16.32 24.06 4.86
C GLY A 95 -15.57 25.24 5.47
N ALA A 96 -14.50 25.05 6.27
CA ALA A 96 -13.60 26.16 6.64
C ALA A 96 -12.94 26.80 5.41
N SER A 97 -12.69 26.05 4.33
CA SER A 97 -12.22 26.61 3.07
C SER A 97 -13.30 27.47 2.37
N PHE A 98 -14.56 27.34 2.77
CA PHE A 98 -15.72 28.11 2.29
C PHE A 98 -16.36 29.00 3.38
N GLU A 99 -15.69 29.20 4.52
CA GLU A 99 -16.19 29.99 5.65
C GLU A 99 -16.46 31.44 5.20
N GLY A 100 -17.71 31.90 5.38
CA GLY A 100 -18.17 33.22 4.94
C GLY A 100 -18.77 33.29 3.53
N VAL A 101 -18.90 32.15 2.83
CA VAL A 101 -19.67 32.01 1.59
C VAL A 101 -21.10 31.58 1.94
N ARG A 102 -22.11 31.98 1.15
CA ARG A 102 -23.53 31.64 1.45
C ARG A 102 -23.75 30.12 1.54
N ASP A 103 -24.47 29.71 2.58
CA ASP A 103 -24.76 28.31 2.92
C ASP A 103 -25.85 27.66 2.05
N ASP A 104 -26.50 28.43 1.15
CA ASP A 104 -27.59 27.96 0.27
C ASP A 104 -27.11 27.40 -1.09
N CYS A 105 -25.82 27.07 -1.19
CA CYS A 105 -25.14 26.69 -2.43
C CYS A 105 -24.38 25.36 -2.26
N VAL A 106 -24.26 24.56 -3.33
CA VAL A 106 -23.48 23.31 -3.30
C VAL A 106 -21.99 23.63 -3.50
N HIS A 107 -21.12 23.20 -2.60
CA HIS A 107 -19.69 23.45 -2.70
C HIS A 107 -18.95 22.31 -3.43
N VAL A 108 -18.05 22.67 -4.33
CA VAL A 108 -17.30 21.76 -5.21
C VAL A 108 -15.81 22.11 -5.13
N VAL A 109 -14.98 21.13 -4.79
CA VAL A 109 -13.53 21.26 -4.92
C VAL A 109 -13.13 20.78 -6.31
N VAL A 110 -12.43 21.65 -7.03
CA VAL A 110 -11.95 21.40 -8.38
C VAL A 110 -10.47 21.06 -8.29
N VAL A 111 -10.11 19.82 -8.56
CA VAL A 111 -8.72 19.35 -8.53
C VAL A 111 -8.12 19.47 -9.93
N ARG A 112 -6.99 20.18 -10.03
CA ARG A 112 -6.19 20.28 -11.26
C ARG A 112 -4.90 19.44 -11.15
N PRO A 113 -4.36 18.94 -12.27
CA PRO A 113 -3.04 18.32 -12.26
C PRO A 113 -1.96 19.33 -11.85
N GLU A 114 -0.94 18.84 -11.15
CA GLU A 114 0.28 19.61 -10.90
C GLU A 114 1.01 19.82 -12.24
N GLY A 115 1.20 21.08 -12.65
CA GLY A 115 1.73 21.43 -13.98
C GLY A 115 3.24 21.52 -14.03
N GLU A 116 3.86 21.24 -15.19
CA GLU A 116 5.31 21.44 -15.42
C GLU A 116 5.76 22.90 -15.16
N ALA A 117 4.86 23.88 -15.26
CA ALA A 117 5.15 25.29 -14.96
C ALA A 117 5.44 25.58 -13.47
N ASP A 118 5.00 24.73 -12.53
CA ASP A 118 5.35 24.86 -11.12
C ASP A 118 6.81 24.43 -10.83
N GLU A 119 7.47 23.71 -11.76
CA GLU A 119 8.91 23.43 -11.72
C GLU A 119 9.75 24.70 -11.95
N GLY A 120 9.27 25.67 -12.74
CA GLY A 120 10.01 26.89 -13.08
C GLY A 120 10.27 27.84 -11.90
N ARG A 121 9.60 27.65 -10.76
CA ARG A 121 9.90 28.36 -9.50
C ARG A 121 11.06 27.74 -8.72
N ARG A 122 11.52 26.54 -9.10
CA ARG A 122 12.69 25.87 -8.52
C ARG A 122 13.96 26.45 -9.11
N LYS A 123 14.41 27.60 -8.61
CA LYS A 123 15.85 27.91 -8.71
C LYS A 123 16.59 26.88 -7.86
N MET A 124 17.14 25.87 -8.51
CA MET A 124 18.17 25.01 -7.96
C MET A 124 19.24 25.88 -7.31
N SER A 125 19.42 25.74 -6.00
CA SER A 125 20.67 26.13 -5.36
C SER A 125 21.77 25.21 -5.92
N PRO A 126 22.92 25.73 -6.37
CA PRO A 126 23.97 24.89 -6.92
C PRO A 126 24.51 23.99 -5.82
N ARG A 127 24.12 22.71 -5.81
CA ARG A 127 24.85 21.71 -5.04
C ARG A 127 26.27 21.66 -5.58
N ARG A 128 27.21 21.76 -4.66
CA ARG A 128 28.65 21.69 -4.89
C ARG A 128 28.94 20.39 -5.65
N LYS A 129 29.59 20.52 -6.81
CA LYS A 129 30.34 19.44 -7.48
C LYS A 129 31.41 18.91 -6.53
N TYR A 130 31.09 17.91 -5.74
CA TYR A 130 32.06 16.99 -5.15
C TYR A 130 31.38 15.62 -5.08
N GLU A 131 32.04 14.64 -5.70
CA GLU A 131 31.74 13.19 -5.69
C GLU A 131 30.57 12.74 -6.59
N GLU A 132 30.77 12.89 -7.91
CA GLU A 132 30.15 12.02 -8.92
C GLU A 132 31.06 10.80 -9.10
N GLU A 133 30.76 9.72 -8.38
CA GLU A 133 31.07 8.33 -8.71
C GLU A 133 30.32 7.48 -7.64
N GLU A 134 29.32 6.70 -8.09
CA GLU A 134 28.43 5.80 -7.29
C GLU A 134 27.12 6.35 -6.68
N GLU A 135 26.35 7.21 -7.37
CA GLU A 135 24.90 7.28 -7.09
C GLU A 135 24.19 6.09 -7.78
N GLU A 136 23.76 5.14 -6.94
CA GLU A 136 23.19 3.81 -7.22
C GLU A 136 22.10 3.78 -8.32
N GLU A 137 22.23 2.82 -9.25
CA GLU A 137 21.37 2.60 -10.43
C GLU A 137 19.89 2.21 -10.12
N ASP A 138 19.52 2.03 -8.85
CA ASP A 138 18.26 1.39 -8.44
C ASP A 138 17.02 2.30 -8.53
N PHE A 139 17.11 3.56 -8.08
CA PHE A 139 15.95 4.48 -8.07
C PHE A 139 15.40 4.82 -9.46
N PRO A 140 16.23 5.05 -10.49
CA PRO A 140 15.77 5.20 -11.87
C PRO A 140 14.97 3.99 -12.36
N GLU A 141 15.40 2.77 -12.02
CA GLU A 141 14.72 1.54 -12.42
C GLU A 141 13.38 1.35 -11.68
N LEU A 142 13.31 1.63 -10.37
CA LEU A 142 12.06 1.63 -9.61
C LEU A 142 11.04 2.61 -10.21
N THR A 143 11.49 3.81 -10.56
CA THR A 143 10.67 4.83 -11.21
C THR A 143 10.20 4.40 -12.59
N LYS A 144 11.07 3.76 -13.38
CA LYS A 144 10.72 3.19 -14.69
C LYS A 144 9.68 2.07 -14.58
N ARG A 145 9.77 1.22 -13.56
CA ARG A 145 8.76 0.17 -13.28
C ARG A 145 7.43 0.77 -12.90
N LEU A 146 7.43 1.75 -12.00
CA LEU A 146 6.21 2.48 -11.68
C LEU A 146 5.59 3.08 -12.95
N LYS A 147 6.34 3.78 -13.80
CA LYS A 147 5.81 4.34 -15.06
C LYS A 147 5.13 3.27 -15.95
N ARG A 148 5.68 2.05 -16.00
CA ARG A 148 5.04 0.90 -16.66
C ARG A 148 3.71 0.54 -16.01
N THR A 149 3.68 0.40 -14.68
CA THR A 149 2.46 0.13 -13.90
C THR A 149 1.37 1.18 -14.14
N LEU A 150 1.73 2.45 -14.20
CA LEU A 150 0.77 3.54 -14.42
C LEU A 150 0.17 3.58 -15.83
N SER A 151 0.78 2.86 -16.78
CA SER A 151 0.26 2.74 -18.15
C SER A 151 -0.79 1.63 -18.31
N VAL A 152 -0.92 0.73 -17.32
CA VAL A 152 -1.81 -0.45 -17.39
C VAL A 152 -3.31 -0.07 -17.44
N PRO A 153 -3.83 0.86 -16.62
CA PRO A 153 -5.29 1.12 -16.56
C PRO A 153 -5.93 1.64 -17.85
N GLY A 154 -5.14 2.10 -18.82
CA GLY A 154 -5.65 2.62 -20.09
C GLY A 154 -6.27 1.57 -21.02
N LYS A 155 -6.08 0.26 -20.74
CA LYS A 155 -6.52 -0.81 -21.64
C LYS A 155 -7.97 -1.25 -21.46
N PHE A 156 -8.49 -1.22 -20.23
CA PHE A 156 -9.83 -1.72 -19.88
C PHE A 156 -10.46 -0.87 -18.78
N THR A 157 -11.79 -0.80 -18.74
CA THR A 157 -12.48 -0.35 -17.52
C THR A 157 -12.26 -1.36 -16.37
N PRO A 158 -12.39 -0.96 -15.09
CA PRO A 158 -12.27 -1.91 -13.97
C PRO A 158 -13.21 -3.13 -14.10
N SER A 159 -14.47 -2.92 -14.51
CA SER A 159 -15.43 -4.01 -14.76
C SER A 159 -14.95 -4.93 -15.89
N GLU A 160 -14.58 -4.40 -17.06
CA GLU A 160 -14.07 -5.22 -18.17
C GLU A 160 -12.78 -5.94 -17.80
N GLY A 161 -11.85 -5.25 -17.14
CA GLY A 161 -10.55 -5.78 -16.73
C GLY A 161 -10.68 -6.90 -15.71
N SER A 162 -11.73 -6.90 -14.88
CA SER A 162 -11.99 -7.95 -13.89
C SER A 162 -12.48 -9.26 -14.49
N LYS A 163 -12.93 -9.27 -15.75
CA LYS A 163 -13.34 -10.50 -16.44
C LYS A 163 -12.13 -11.44 -16.55
N PRO A 164 -12.27 -12.76 -16.29
CA PRO A 164 -11.13 -13.67 -16.21
C PRO A 164 -10.19 -13.63 -17.41
N SER A 165 -10.70 -13.51 -18.63
CA SER A 165 -9.89 -13.40 -19.85
C SER A 165 -8.98 -12.17 -19.82
N ASN A 166 -9.54 -11.00 -19.49
CA ASN A 166 -8.82 -9.74 -19.46
C ASN A 166 -7.89 -9.67 -18.26
N TYR A 167 -8.34 -10.11 -17.09
CA TYR A 167 -7.50 -10.12 -15.89
C TYR A 167 -6.31 -11.06 -16.06
N SER A 168 -6.51 -12.22 -16.71
CA SER A 168 -5.39 -13.12 -17.03
C SER A 168 -4.35 -12.45 -17.94
N ALA A 169 -4.76 -11.58 -18.87
CA ALA A 169 -3.85 -10.84 -19.73
C ALA A 169 -3.13 -9.70 -18.99
N ILE A 170 -3.78 -9.06 -18.02
CA ILE A 170 -3.16 -8.07 -17.12
C ILE A 170 -2.08 -8.75 -16.28
N GLN A 171 -2.40 -9.91 -15.69
CA GLN A 171 -1.48 -10.68 -14.84
C GLN A 171 -0.29 -11.30 -15.60
N ASP A 172 -0.45 -11.57 -16.90
CA ASP A 172 0.63 -12.08 -17.78
C ASP A 172 1.49 -10.96 -18.38
N GLY A 173 1.14 -9.69 -18.12
CA GLY A 173 1.86 -8.51 -18.61
C GLY A 173 3.05 -8.09 -17.73
N ASP A 174 3.75 -7.03 -18.13
CA ASP A 174 4.97 -6.55 -17.47
C ASP A 174 4.76 -5.87 -16.11
N ALA A 175 3.51 -5.54 -15.77
CA ALA A 175 3.15 -4.83 -14.55
C ALA A 175 1.87 -5.42 -13.93
N PRO A 176 1.93 -6.66 -13.43
CA PRO A 176 0.78 -7.30 -12.78
C PRO A 176 0.41 -6.58 -11.48
N ILE A 177 -0.86 -6.73 -11.06
CA ILE A 177 -1.25 -6.42 -9.69
C ILE A 177 -0.80 -7.59 -8.81
N LEU A 178 -0.02 -7.29 -7.77
CA LEU A 178 0.50 -8.30 -6.84
C LEU A 178 -0.59 -8.64 -5.81
N ASP A 179 -1.52 -9.50 -6.20
CA ASP A 179 -2.66 -9.97 -5.38
C ASP A 179 -2.67 -11.50 -5.14
N GLY A 180 -1.60 -12.17 -5.58
CA GLY A 180 -1.42 -13.62 -5.52
C GLY A 180 -2.04 -14.40 -6.68
N ARG A 181 -2.70 -13.73 -7.64
CA ARG A 181 -3.28 -14.38 -8.83
C ARG A 181 -2.31 -14.31 -10.00
N TYR A 182 -2.33 -15.33 -10.85
CA TYR A 182 -1.44 -15.41 -12.01
C TYR A 182 -2.06 -16.22 -13.16
N ARG A 183 -1.48 -16.11 -14.37
CA ARG A 183 -1.87 -16.90 -15.54
C ARG A 183 -0.95 -18.09 -15.77
N ASN A 184 0.24 -17.84 -16.31
CA ASN A 184 1.20 -18.89 -16.71
C ASN A 184 2.41 -18.96 -15.79
N ARG A 185 2.89 -17.79 -15.34
CA ARG A 185 4.02 -17.66 -14.42
C ARG A 185 3.49 -17.15 -13.10
N THR A 186 3.82 -17.82 -11.99
CA THR A 186 3.51 -17.30 -10.66
C THR A 186 4.06 -15.88 -10.57
N SER A 187 3.18 -14.90 -10.36
CA SER A 187 3.60 -13.52 -10.13
C SER A 187 4.53 -13.47 -8.93
N ASP A 188 5.42 -12.49 -8.89
CA ASP A 188 6.19 -12.25 -7.68
C ASP A 188 5.23 -11.93 -6.52
N LEU A 189 5.46 -12.56 -5.38
CA LEU A 189 4.69 -12.28 -4.18
C LEU A 189 5.27 -11.04 -3.52
N ALA A 190 4.39 -10.10 -3.15
CA ALA A 190 4.77 -8.92 -2.40
C ALA A 190 4.86 -9.19 -0.90
N LEU A 191 5.56 -8.31 -0.16
CA LEU A 191 5.45 -8.27 1.29
C LEU A 191 4.00 -7.95 1.71
N PRO A 192 3.52 -8.46 2.86
CA PRO A 192 2.21 -8.11 3.39
C PRO A 192 2.04 -6.58 3.50
N VAL A 193 0.82 -6.08 3.22
CA VAL A 193 0.58 -4.62 3.23
C VAL A 193 0.72 -4.03 4.64
N GLU A 194 0.55 -4.87 5.66
CA GLU A 194 0.79 -4.59 7.08
C GLU A 194 2.25 -4.25 7.39
N VAL A 195 3.20 -4.70 6.55
CA VAL A 195 4.62 -4.32 6.64
C VAL A 195 4.83 -2.94 6.00
N TYR A 196 4.11 -2.63 4.92
CA TYR A 196 4.25 -1.35 4.23
C TYR A 196 3.66 -0.18 5.00
N HIS A 197 2.47 -0.36 5.60
CA HIS A 197 1.77 0.70 6.31
C HIS A 197 1.08 0.20 7.59
N PRO A 198 1.23 0.91 8.74
CA PRO A 198 0.69 0.44 10.02
C PRO A 198 -0.84 0.38 10.04
N VAL A 199 -1.53 1.18 9.21
CA VAL A 199 -3.00 1.21 9.20
C VAL A 199 -3.65 -0.15 8.92
N PHE A 200 -3.04 -0.95 8.03
CA PHE A 200 -3.54 -2.29 7.70
C PHE A 200 -3.25 -3.27 8.84
N ALA A 201 -2.13 -3.10 9.53
CA ALA A 201 -1.81 -3.88 10.71
C ALA A 201 -2.78 -3.55 11.86
N ARG A 202 -3.03 -2.26 12.14
CA ARG A 202 -4.04 -1.84 13.13
C ARG A 202 -5.44 -2.40 12.81
N PHE A 203 -5.85 -2.38 11.54
CA PHE A 203 -7.11 -2.99 11.12
C PHE A 203 -7.16 -4.48 11.52
N ARG A 204 -6.12 -5.25 11.16
CA ARG A 204 -6.02 -6.68 11.47
C ARG A 204 -6.09 -6.96 12.97
N ALA A 205 -5.37 -6.16 13.77
CA ALA A 205 -5.41 -6.26 15.23
C ALA A 205 -6.83 -6.00 15.77
N ARG A 206 -7.42 -4.84 15.46
CA ARG A 206 -8.78 -4.46 15.90
C ARG A 206 -9.84 -5.47 15.47
N ALA A 207 -9.80 -5.91 14.21
CA ALA A 207 -10.81 -6.83 13.65
C ALA A 207 -10.81 -8.21 14.33
N THR A 208 -9.71 -8.60 14.97
CA THR A 208 -9.55 -9.89 15.66
C THR A 208 -9.53 -9.78 17.18
N ASP A 209 -9.47 -8.56 17.73
CA ASP A 209 -9.45 -8.31 19.17
C ASP A 209 -10.85 -8.51 19.78
N PRO A 210 -11.08 -9.57 20.60
CA PRO A 210 -12.38 -9.83 21.23
C PRO A 210 -12.83 -8.75 22.21
N GLU A 211 -11.90 -7.91 22.69
CA GLU A 211 -12.16 -6.85 23.68
C GLU A 211 -12.35 -5.47 23.02
N LEU A 212 -12.26 -5.37 21.69
CA LEU A 212 -12.54 -4.11 20.98
C LEU A 212 -13.93 -3.60 21.34
N ALA A 213 -14.00 -2.41 21.93
CA ALA A 213 -15.26 -1.74 22.23
C ALA A 213 -15.99 -1.38 20.93
N ILE A 214 -17.23 -1.82 20.82
CA ILE A 214 -18.10 -1.53 19.68
C ILE A 214 -18.92 -0.27 20.02
N PRO A 215 -18.87 0.78 19.18
CA PRO A 215 -19.69 1.99 19.37
C PRO A 215 -21.19 1.68 19.44
N ASP A 216 -21.94 2.47 20.21
CA ASP A 216 -23.37 2.24 20.46
C ASP A 216 -24.22 2.22 19.18
N ASP A 217 -23.87 3.06 18.20
CA ASP A 217 -24.55 3.13 16.90
C ASP A 217 -24.24 1.91 16.00
N MET A 218 -23.04 1.34 16.14
CA MET A 218 -22.51 0.35 15.22
C MET A 218 -23.33 -0.95 15.22
N LEU A 219 -23.84 -1.38 16.37
CA LEU A 219 -24.65 -2.60 16.44
C LEU A 219 -25.95 -2.45 15.65
N GLY A 220 -26.64 -1.32 15.80
CA GLY A 220 -27.86 -1.01 15.06
C GLY A 220 -27.61 -1.00 13.55
N LEU A 221 -26.58 -0.25 13.12
CA LEU A 221 -26.18 -0.19 11.71
C LEU A 221 -25.80 -1.56 11.14
N THR A 222 -25.06 -2.35 11.92
CA THR A 222 -24.67 -3.71 11.54
C THR A 222 -25.89 -4.60 11.32
N THR A 223 -26.85 -4.61 12.27
CA THR A 223 -28.06 -5.42 12.12
C THR A 223 -28.90 -5.01 10.92
N GLU A 224 -29.05 -3.71 10.65
CA GLU A 224 -29.77 -3.23 9.48
C GLU A 224 -29.04 -3.59 8.17
N LEU A 225 -27.70 -3.52 8.15
CA LEU A 225 -26.89 -3.97 7.02
C LEU A 225 -27.10 -5.47 6.76
N MET A 226 -27.04 -6.30 7.81
CA MET A 226 -27.26 -7.74 7.70
C MET A 226 -28.65 -8.07 7.16
N ARG A 227 -29.68 -7.39 7.68
CA ARG A 227 -31.07 -7.53 7.24
C ARG A 227 -31.24 -7.18 5.76
N LYS A 228 -30.68 -6.05 5.31
CA LYS A 228 -30.73 -5.65 3.90
C LYS A 228 -29.94 -6.59 3.00
N ALA A 229 -28.74 -7.00 3.41
CA ALA A 229 -27.89 -7.91 2.65
C ALA A 229 -28.55 -9.28 2.43
N SER A 230 -29.41 -9.71 3.36
CA SER A 230 -30.18 -10.97 3.28
C SER A 230 -31.28 -10.95 2.22
N ARG A 231 -31.77 -9.78 1.81
CA ARG A 231 -32.82 -9.67 0.78
C ARG A 231 -32.22 -10.03 -0.58
N ILE A 232 -32.85 -10.93 -1.34
CA ILE A 232 -32.49 -11.12 -2.75
C ILE A 232 -33.23 -10.06 -3.57
N SER A 233 -32.51 -9.27 -4.36
CA SER A 233 -33.13 -8.21 -5.18
C SER A 233 -33.10 -8.60 -6.64
N ILE A 234 -34.26 -8.54 -7.31
CA ILE A 234 -34.40 -8.84 -8.74
C ILE A 234 -35.26 -7.73 -9.37
N GLY A 235 -34.68 -6.94 -10.26
CA GLY A 235 -35.42 -5.99 -11.10
C GLY A 235 -36.02 -4.77 -10.38
N GLU A 236 -35.49 -4.39 -9.22
CA GLU A 236 -35.86 -3.16 -8.53
C GLU A 236 -35.27 -1.92 -9.23
N PRO A 237 -35.96 -0.76 -9.24
CA PRO A 237 -35.37 0.52 -9.65
C PRO A 237 -34.09 0.81 -8.83
N GLU A 238 -33.07 1.44 -9.44
CA GLU A 238 -31.76 1.69 -8.80
C GLU A 238 -31.89 2.39 -7.43
N SER A 239 -32.80 3.36 -7.32
CA SER A 239 -33.10 4.11 -6.09
C SER A 239 -33.70 3.28 -4.94
N GLU A 240 -34.29 2.12 -5.24
CA GLU A 240 -34.88 1.20 -4.26
C GLU A 240 -34.09 -0.11 -4.15
N SER A 241 -33.02 -0.24 -4.95
CA SER A 241 -32.20 -1.43 -5.00
C SER A 241 -31.55 -1.68 -3.65
N ARG A 242 -31.43 -2.96 -3.29
CA ARG A 242 -30.67 -3.36 -2.10
C ARG A 242 -29.27 -2.76 -2.12
N THR A 243 -28.63 -2.74 -3.28
CA THR A 243 -27.26 -2.25 -3.46
C THR A 243 -27.14 -0.79 -3.03
N GLU A 244 -28.09 0.06 -3.44
CA GLU A 244 -28.19 1.45 -2.96
C GLU A 244 -28.35 1.52 -1.43
N GLY A 245 -29.32 0.78 -0.89
CA GLY A 245 -29.57 0.79 0.56
C GLY A 245 -28.39 0.28 1.39
N MET A 246 -27.60 -0.66 0.85
CA MET A 246 -26.37 -1.15 1.48
C MET A 246 -25.26 -0.11 1.42
N ARG A 247 -25.15 0.63 0.31
CA ARG A 247 -24.18 1.72 0.20
C ARG A 247 -24.41 2.81 1.22
N VAL A 248 -25.65 3.26 1.38
CA VAL A 248 -26.01 4.28 2.38
C VAL A 248 -25.59 3.83 3.77
N LEU A 249 -25.91 2.60 4.15
CA LEU A 249 -25.48 2.05 5.44
C LEU A 249 -23.96 1.96 5.57
N LEU A 250 -23.24 1.55 4.51
CA LEU A 250 -21.78 1.52 4.55
C LEU A 250 -21.19 2.92 4.70
N THR A 251 -21.77 3.94 4.07
CA THR A 251 -21.37 5.34 4.27
C THR A 251 -21.59 5.80 5.72
N GLU A 252 -22.70 5.41 6.35
CA GLU A 252 -22.94 5.66 7.79
C GLU A 252 -21.96 4.89 8.68
N ILE A 253 -21.73 3.62 8.38
CA ILE A 253 -20.83 2.73 9.12
C ILE A 253 -19.39 3.23 9.03
N LEU A 254 -18.95 3.70 7.87
CA LEU A 254 -17.59 4.20 7.68
C LEU A 254 -17.42 5.65 8.11
N CYS A 255 -18.51 6.34 8.45
CA CYS A 255 -18.55 7.79 8.66
C CYS A 255 -17.92 8.57 7.49
N PHE A 256 -18.12 8.08 6.26
CA PHE A 256 -17.44 8.61 5.08
C PHE A 256 -18.33 8.62 3.84
N THR A 257 -18.47 9.79 3.22
CA THR A 257 -19.22 9.96 1.97
C THR A 257 -18.47 9.35 0.79
N VAL A 258 -19.09 8.38 0.12
CA VAL A 258 -18.54 7.82 -1.11
C VAL A 258 -19.08 8.56 -2.33
N VAL A 259 -18.21 8.92 -3.26
CA VAL A 259 -18.56 9.61 -4.50
C VAL A 259 -18.21 8.75 -5.71
N ARG A 260 -18.97 8.86 -6.81
CA ARG A 260 -18.54 8.29 -8.10
C ARG A 260 -17.49 9.21 -8.71
N LEU A 261 -16.27 8.71 -8.89
CA LEU A 261 -15.21 9.47 -9.54
C LEU A 261 -15.24 9.28 -11.05
N GLY A 262 -15.41 10.38 -11.78
CA GLY A 262 -15.38 10.42 -13.23
C GLY A 262 -14.01 10.78 -13.79
N TYR A 263 -13.40 9.89 -14.58
CA TYR A 263 -12.11 10.12 -15.25
C TYR A 263 -12.31 10.48 -16.74
N GLY A 264 -11.87 11.68 -17.15
CA GLY A 264 -11.88 12.14 -18.54
C GLY A 264 -13.27 12.21 -19.21
N GLU A 265 -13.32 12.01 -20.54
CA GLU A 265 -14.58 11.91 -21.33
C GLU A 265 -15.39 10.64 -21.01
N GLN A 266 -14.78 9.66 -20.34
CA GLN A 266 -15.37 8.38 -19.97
C GLN A 266 -15.84 8.34 -18.51
N ALA A 267 -16.08 9.50 -17.91
CA ALA A 267 -16.46 9.68 -16.51
C ALA A 267 -17.63 8.78 -16.04
N TRP A 268 -18.55 8.45 -16.94
CA TRP A 268 -19.72 7.59 -16.73
C TRP A 268 -19.44 6.06 -16.76
N LEU A 269 -18.21 5.61 -17.05
CA LEU A 269 -17.88 4.19 -17.26
C LEU A 269 -17.14 3.52 -16.10
N SER A 270 -16.85 4.24 -15.01
CA SER A 270 -16.30 3.65 -13.78
C SER A 270 -17.41 3.60 -12.71
N PRO A 271 -18.03 2.44 -12.46
CA PRO A 271 -19.10 2.32 -11.47
C PRO A 271 -18.60 2.38 -10.02
N SER A 272 -17.28 2.38 -9.81
CA SER A 272 -16.64 2.34 -8.49
C SER A 272 -16.93 3.59 -7.66
N TYR A 273 -17.36 3.37 -6.42
CA TYR A 273 -17.53 4.41 -5.42
C TYR A 273 -16.23 4.61 -4.66
N VAL A 274 -15.87 5.86 -4.39
CA VAL A 274 -14.61 6.18 -3.71
C VAL A 274 -14.87 7.18 -2.58
N ALA A 275 -14.37 6.83 -1.40
CA ALA A 275 -14.16 7.76 -0.29
C ALA A 275 -12.92 8.61 -0.61
N ALA A 276 -13.13 9.83 -1.09
CA ALA A 276 -12.10 10.67 -1.68
C ALA A 276 -11.83 11.92 -0.82
N LEU A 277 -10.56 12.20 -0.53
CA LEU A 277 -10.08 13.33 0.26
C LEU A 277 -9.30 14.31 -0.64
N PRO A 278 -9.96 15.34 -1.19
CA PRO A 278 -9.26 16.37 -1.95
C PRO A 278 -8.37 17.20 -1.04
N ARG A 279 -7.12 17.43 -1.45
CA ARG A 279 -6.23 18.37 -0.78
C ARG A 279 -6.38 19.76 -1.39
N THR A 280 -6.60 20.74 -0.53
CA THR A 280 -6.57 22.17 -0.86
C THR A 280 -5.16 22.74 -0.78
N GLU A 281 -4.24 22.06 -0.09
CA GLU A 281 -2.84 22.44 0.09
C GLU A 281 -1.88 21.47 -0.61
N GLN A 282 -0.69 21.97 -0.94
CA GLN A 282 0.36 21.18 -1.55
C GLN A 282 0.80 20.01 -0.64
N PRO A 283 1.18 18.85 -1.20
CA PRO A 283 1.04 18.46 -2.60
C PRO A 283 -0.43 18.27 -2.99
N LEU A 284 -0.81 18.78 -4.17
CA LEU A 284 -2.19 18.67 -4.67
C LEU A 284 -2.54 17.23 -5.08
N GLY A 285 -3.83 16.95 -5.02
CA GLY A 285 -4.42 15.68 -5.43
C GLY A 285 -5.68 15.37 -4.61
N CYS A 286 -6.23 14.19 -4.83
CA CYS A 286 -7.33 13.64 -4.08
C CYS A 286 -6.96 12.24 -3.61
N ALA A 287 -6.78 12.07 -2.29
CA ALA A 287 -6.47 10.76 -1.76
C ALA A 287 -7.71 9.86 -1.74
N ALA A 288 -7.61 8.68 -2.32
CA ALA A 288 -8.64 7.65 -2.18
C ALA A 288 -8.39 6.83 -0.91
N VAL A 289 -9.26 6.98 0.10
CA VAL A 289 -9.17 6.27 1.38
C VAL A 289 -9.80 4.89 1.28
N VAL A 290 -10.98 4.80 0.65
CA VAL A 290 -11.74 3.56 0.45
C VAL A 290 -12.24 3.49 -0.98
N PHE A 291 -12.07 2.34 -1.63
CA PHE A 291 -12.80 1.97 -2.84
C PHE A 291 -13.93 1.01 -2.46
N LEU A 292 -15.15 1.32 -2.85
CA LEU A 292 -16.32 0.47 -2.63
C LEU A 292 -16.78 -0.10 -3.98
N GLU A 293 -16.72 -1.43 -4.08
CA GLU A 293 -17.15 -2.21 -5.24
C GLU A 293 -18.38 -3.01 -4.87
N GLU A 294 -19.48 -2.73 -5.57
CA GLU A 294 -20.77 -3.34 -5.31
C GLU A 294 -21.21 -4.24 -6.46
N ALA A 295 -21.86 -5.35 -6.13
CA ALA A 295 -22.56 -6.20 -7.07
C ALA A 295 -23.84 -6.74 -6.43
N ASP A 296 -24.85 -7.03 -7.26
CA ASP A 296 -26.08 -7.62 -6.74
C ASP A 296 -25.79 -8.98 -6.11
N GLU A 297 -25.07 -9.87 -6.78
CA GLU A 297 -24.68 -11.15 -6.19
C GLU A 297 -23.24 -11.51 -6.57
N ILE A 298 -22.62 -12.37 -5.75
CA ILE A 298 -21.29 -12.87 -6.06
C ILE A 298 -21.27 -13.59 -7.42
N GLY A 299 -20.31 -13.22 -8.26
CA GLY A 299 -20.19 -13.75 -9.63
C GLY A 299 -21.03 -13.01 -10.67
N GLN A 300 -21.91 -12.08 -10.28
CA GLN A 300 -22.52 -11.15 -11.21
C GLN A 300 -21.56 -9.98 -11.45
N ASP A 301 -21.30 -9.68 -12.72
CA ASP A 301 -20.39 -8.61 -13.17
C ASP A 301 -18.89 -8.82 -12.88
N GLY A 302 -18.42 -10.02 -12.56
CA GLY A 302 -16.99 -10.31 -12.31
C GLY A 302 -16.60 -10.24 -10.83
N ASP A 303 -15.31 -10.42 -10.52
CA ASP A 303 -14.84 -10.45 -9.12
C ASP A 303 -14.64 -9.04 -8.57
N GLY A 304 -15.44 -8.66 -7.57
CA GLY A 304 -15.40 -7.32 -6.95
C GLY A 304 -14.04 -6.97 -6.34
N THR A 305 -13.32 -7.95 -5.76
CA THR A 305 -11.97 -7.69 -5.24
C THR A 305 -10.97 -7.32 -6.33
N THR A 306 -11.09 -7.97 -7.50
CA THR A 306 -10.27 -7.68 -8.69
C THR A 306 -10.64 -6.32 -9.28
N LYS A 307 -11.94 -6.01 -9.39
CA LYS A 307 -12.39 -4.68 -9.83
C LYS A 307 -11.82 -3.57 -8.95
N GLY A 308 -11.90 -3.74 -7.63
CA GLY A 308 -11.42 -2.73 -6.68
C GLY A 308 -9.92 -2.51 -6.79
N GLY A 309 -9.12 -3.57 -7.01
CA GLY A 309 -7.69 -3.43 -7.31
C GLY A 309 -7.41 -2.66 -8.61
N LEU A 310 -8.22 -2.88 -9.65
CA LEU A 310 -8.13 -2.13 -10.91
C LEU A 310 -8.59 -0.68 -10.78
N ALA A 311 -9.65 -0.43 -10.00
CA ALA A 311 -10.14 0.92 -9.68
C ALA A 311 -9.09 1.71 -8.88
N TYR A 312 -8.49 1.07 -7.87
CA TYR A 312 -7.33 1.59 -7.14
C TYR A 312 -6.21 2.00 -8.08
N LEU A 313 -5.77 1.08 -8.94
CA LEU A 313 -4.68 1.35 -9.86
C LEU A 313 -5.04 2.46 -10.86
N ARG A 314 -6.28 2.51 -11.36
CA ARG A 314 -6.77 3.56 -12.26
C ARG A 314 -6.76 4.93 -11.59
N HIS A 315 -7.30 5.03 -10.37
CA HIS A 315 -7.33 6.29 -9.62
C HIS A 315 -5.93 6.84 -9.42
N TRP A 316 -5.02 6.04 -8.86
CA TRP A 316 -3.67 6.49 -8.58
C TRP A 316 -2.83 6.64 -9.86
N SER A 317 -3.21 6.03 -10.98
CA SER A 317 -2.56 6.29 -12.28
C SER A 317 -2.90 7.63 -12.90
N ASP A 318 -4.03 8.22 -12.50
CA ASP A 318 -4.46 9.52 -13.00
C ASP A 318 -3.45 10.63 -12.66
N ARG A 319 -3.22 11.51 -13.63
CA ARG A 319 -2.24 12.60 -13.54
C ARG A 319 -2.60 13.64 -12.46
N ASN A 320 -3.88 13.75 -12.09
CA ASN A 320 -4.31 14.65 -11.02
C ASN A 320 -3.87 14.14 -9.65
N GLN A 321 -3.50 12.86 -9.54
CA GLN A 321 -2.96 12.26 -8.31
C GLN A 321 -1.44 12.28 -8.26
N ARG A 322 -0.76 12.85 -9.28
CA ARG A 322 0.70 12.84 -9.39
C ARG A 322 1.39 13.39 -8.14
N GLY A 323 0.93 14.54 -7.63
CA GLY A 323 1.55 15.20 -6.48
C GLY A 323 1.62 14.30 -5.24
N LEU A 324 0.50 13.63 -4.92
CA LEU A 324 0.44 12.63 -3.86
C LEU A 324 1.21 11.35 -4.20
N ARG A 325 0.99 10.80 -5.39
CA ARG A 325 1.59 9.52 -5.82
C ARG A 325 3.10 9.58 -5.82
N GLU A 326 3.73 10.68 -6.21
CA GLU A 326 5.20 10.77 -6.27
C GLU A 326 5.86 10.79 -4.88
N ARG A 327 5.09 11.02 -3.82
CA ARG A 327 5.59 11.17 -2.44
C ARG A 327 5.17 10.06 -1.50
N LEU A 328 4.06 9.41 -1.81
CA LEU A 328 3.43 8.40 -0.98
C LEU A 328 3.33 7.05 -1.72
N LEU A 329 3.23 5.98 -0.93
CA LEU A 329 2.86 4.65 -1.39
C LEU A 329 1.34 4.46 -1.57
N CYS A 330 0.55 5.55 -1.48
CA CYS A 330 -0.89 5.58 -1.75
C CYS A 330 -1.72 4.49 -1.02
N PRO A 331 -1.62 4.34 0.30
CA PRO A 331 -2.39 3.32 1.02
C PRO A 331 -3.90 3.54 0.90
N SER A 332 -4.65 2.53 0.47
CA SER A 332 -6.13 2.58 0.40
C SER A 332 -6.74 1.29 0.93
N PHE A 333 -7.92 1.37 1.53
CA PHE A 333 -8.79 0.20 1.72
C PHE A 333 -9.63 -0.04 0.48
N ILE A 334 -9.99 -1.31 0.25
CA ILE A 334 -10.96 -1.70 -0.77
C ILE A 334 -12.00 -2.58 -0.08
N VAL A 335 -13.27 -2.21 -0.22
CA VAL A 335 -14.42 -2.96 0.28
C VAL A 335 -15.16 -3.52 -0.92
N SER A 336 -15.22 -4.84 -1.02
CA SER A 336 -16.03 -5.54 -2.03
C SER A 336 -17.28 -6.07 -1.35
N ILE A 337 -18.45 -5.71 -1.87
CA ILE A 337 -19.73 -6.23 -1.38
C ILE A 337 -20.55 -6.79 -2.55
N ALA A 338 -20.98 -8.05 -2.41
CA ALA A 338 -21.72 -8.75 -3.45
C ALA A 338 -22.83 -9.60 -2.81
N GLY A 339 -24.07 -9.10 -2.84
CA GLY A 339 -25.17 -9.65 -2.07
C GLY A 339 -24.82 -9.74 -0.57
N PRO A 340 -24.93 -10.91 0.07
CA PRO A 340 -24.61 -11.09 1.49
C PRO A 340 -23.12 -11.33 1.78
N TRP A 341 -22.22 -11.03 0.85
CA TRP A 341 -20.78 -11.24 1.00
C TRP A 341 -20.03 -9.91 1.05
N ILE A 342 -19.21 -9.72 2.09
CA ILE A 342 -18.32 -8.56 2.19
C ILE A 342 -16.87 -9.01 2.35
N ALA A 343 -15.93 -8.31 1.72
CA ALA A 343 -14.50 -8.50 1.92
C ALA A 343 -13.78 -7.15 2.05
N VAL A 344 -12.80 -7.08 2.95
CA VAL A 344 -11.93 -5.91 3.14
C VAL A 344 -10.51 -6.25 2.69
N LEU A 345 -9.95 -5.39 1.86
CA LEU A 345 -8.60 -5.49 1.33
C LEU A 345 -7.81 -4.22 1.64
N GLY A 346 -6.49 -4.34 1.66
CA GLY A 346 -5.55 -3.23 1.72
C GLY A 346 -4.75 -3.17 0.43
N ALA A 347 -4.51 -1.95 -0.06
CA ALA A 347 -3.76 -1.69 -1.27
C ALA A 347 -2.66 -0.65 -1.04
N VAL A 348 -1.51 -0.87 -1.66
CA VAL A 348 -0.38 0.08 -1.72
C VAL A 348 0.24 0.09 -3.12
N LEU A 349 0.86 1.20 -3.51
CA LEU A 349 1.50 1.40 -4.81
C LEU A 349 2.99 1.66 -4.61
N THR A 350 3.79 0.62 -4.84
CA THR A 350 5.25 0.68 -4.85
C THR A 350 5.74 0.85 -6.29
N THR A 351 6.43 -0.13 -6.86
CA THR A 351 6.62 -0.24 -8.31
C THR A 351 5.40 -0.84 -9.00
N ASN A 352 4.67 -1.70 -8.29
CA ASN A 352 3.44 -2.36 -8.71
C ASN A 352 2.34 -2.02 -7.70
N ALA A 353 1.08 -2.16 -8.12
CA ALA A 353 -0.01 -2.20 -7.15
C ALA A 353 0.07 -3.53 -6.39
N ILE A 354 0.11 -3.46 -5.06
CA ILE A 354 0.02 -4.60 -4.16
C ILE A 354 -1.37 -4.54 -3.54
N VAL A 355 -2.14 -5.62 -3.65
CA VAL A 355 -3.52 -5.69 -3.15
C VAL A 355 -3.70 -6.99 -2.37
N HIS A 356 -3.82 -6.91 -1.06
CA HIS A 356 -3.95 -8.07 -0.18
C HIS A 356 -5.29 -8.10 0.54
N ARG A 357 -5.82 -9.31 0.71
CA ARG A 357 -7.05 -9.56 1.45
C ARG A 357 -6.78 -9.49 2.94
N LEU A 358 -7.41 -8.54 3.63
CA LEU A 358 -7.31 -8.39 5.07
C LEU A 358 -8.40 -9.20 5.79
N THR A 359 -9.48 -9.54 5.09
CA THR A 359 -10.48 -10.53 5.50
C THR A 359 -10.72 -11.53 4.36
N ASP A 360 -11.30 -12.68 4.69
CA ASP A 360 -11.99 -13.52 3.70
C ASP A 360 -13.29 -12.83 3.24
N TYR A 361 -14.04 -13.49 2.35
CA TYR A 361 -15.44 -13.13 2.11
C TYR A 361 -16.29 -13.53 3.32
N ILE A 362 -16.70 -12.53 4.09
CA ILE A 362 -17.54 -12.68 5.26
C ILE A 362 -19.00 -12.73 4.81
N TRP A 363 -19.70 -13.79 5.21
CA TRP A 363 -21.16 -13.86 5.09
C TRP A 363 -21.80 -12.94 6.14
N ILE A 364 -22.56 -11.95 5.69
CA ILE A 364 -23.28 -10.97 6.54
C ILE A 364 -24.79 -11.16 6.52
N GLY A 365 -25.31 -12.19 5.84
CA GLY A 365 -26.75 -12.48 5.87
C GLY A 365 -27.22 -13.09 7.20
N GLU A 366 -28.47 -12.83 7.57
CA GLU A 366 -29.16 -13.43 8.69
C GLU A 366 -29.50 -14.89 8.38
N SER A 367 -28.68 -15.82 8.88
CA SER A 367 -28.81 -17.25 8.58
C SER A 367 -29.35 -18.08 9.76
N ARG A 368 -29.31 -17.55 10.98
CA ARG A 368 -29.54 -18.30 12.23
C ARG A 368 -30.33 -17.46 13.23
N VAL A 369 -31.19 -18.14 14.00
CA VAL A 369 -32.09 -17.51 14.99
C VAL A 369 -31.36 -17.08 16.27
N LEU A 370 -30.25 -17.74 16.62
CA LEU A 370 -29.45 -17.46 17.82
C LEU A 370 -27.98 -17.31 17.41
N ASP A 371 -27.58 -16.13 16.94
CA ASP A 371 -26.23 -15.90 16.39
C ASP A 371 -25.69 -14.50 16.68
N ASP A 372 -26.02 -13.96 17.86
CA ASP A 372 -25.54 -12.64 18.31
C ASP A 372 -24.01 -12.57 18.26
N ALA A 373 -23.31 -13.67 18.55
CA ALA A 373 -21.85 -13.75 18.44
C ALA A 373 -21.34 -13.43 17.04
N ASN A 374 -22.03 -13.86 15.97
CA ASN A 374 -21.68 -13.49 14.61
C ASN A 374 -22.02 -12.01 14.32
N THR A 375 -23.13 -11.49 14.83
CA THR A 375 -23.46 -10.05 14.74
C THR A 375 -22.36 -9.20 15.39
N PHE A 376 -21.92 -9.54 16.60
CA PHE A 376 -20.80 -8.90 17.28
C PHE A 376 -19.49 -9.03 16.50
N ARG A 377 -19.23 -10.19 15.89
CA ARG A 377 -18.05 -10.38 15.03
C ARG A 377 -18.08 -9.45 13.80
N ILE A 378 -19.21 -9.31 13.13
CA ILE A 378 -19.36 -8.43 11.97
C ILE A 378 -19.22 -6.97 12.41
N ALA A 379 -19.90 -6.57 13.49
CA ALA A 379 -19.83 -5.22 14.04
C ALA A 379 -18.40 -4.83 14.44
N ARG A 380 -17.62 -5.77 14.97
CA ARG A 380 -16.20 -5.59 15.29
C ARG A 380 -15.34 -5.33 14.04
N VAL A 381 -15.55 -6.09 12.97
CA VAL A 381 -14.83 -5.87 11.70
C VAL A 381 -15.19 -4.50 11.11
N LEU A 382 -16.46 -4.11 11.15
CA LEU A 382 -16.92 -2.80 10.67
C LEU A 382 -16.39 -1.65 11.54
N THR A 383 -16.35 -1.83 12.87
CA THR A 383 -15.70 -0.90 13.81
C THR A 383 -14.21 -0.73 13.51
N ALA A 384 -13.51 -1.85 13.32
CA ALA A 384 -12.10 -1.85 12.96
C ALA A 384 -11.86 -1.10 11.64
N LEU A 385 -12.75 -1.29 10.65
CA LEU A 385 -12.67 -0.59 9.38
C LEU A 385 -12.92 0.92 9.55
N ARG A 386 -13.97 1.34 10.26
CA ARG A 386 -14.26 2.75 10.58
C ARG A 386 -13.02 3.43 11.19
N GLN A 387 -12.49 2.87 12.28
CA GLN A 387 -11.31 3.42 12.96
C GLN A 387 -10.06 3.45 12.08
N SER A 388 -9.89 2.47 11.20
CA SER A 388 -8.75 2.43 10.27
C SER A 388 -8.91 3.40 9.11
N VAL A 389 -10.13 3.71 8.67
CA VAL A 389 -10.45 4.77 7.72
C VAL A 389 -10.14 6.14 8.33
N ASP A 390 -10.47 6.34 9.62
CA ASP A 390 -10.14 7.56 10.36
C ASP A 390 -8.61 7.74 10.51
N ASP A 391 -7.90 6.67 10.87
CA ASP A 391 -6.42 6.66 10.94
C ASP A 391 -5.80 7.01 9.58
N LEU A 392 -6.35 6.47 8.49
CA LEU A 392 -5.86 6.72 7.13
C LEU A 392 -6.18 8.14 6.66
N THR A 393 -7.35 8.67 7.02
CA THR A 393 -7.74 10.06 6.78
C THR A 393 -6.77 11.00 7.47
N THR A 394 -6.50 10.77 8.76
CA THR A 394 -5.52 11.54 9.55
C THR A 394 -4.12 11.51 8.90
N PHE A 395 -3.72 10.35 8.35
CA PHE A 395 -2.47 10.23 7.62
C PHE A 395 -2.43 11.13 6.37
N TYR A 396 -3.49 11.13 5.55
CA TYR A 396 -3.55 11.94 4.34
C TYR A 396 -3.72 13.45 4.60
N GLU A 397 -4.24 13.83 5.77
CA GLU A 397 -4.33 15.22 6.22
C GLU A 397 -3.02 15.78 6.79
N SER A 398 -2.12 14.90 7.22
CA SER A 398 -0.83 15.31 7.78
C SER A 398 0.05 16.07 6.78
N GLU A 399 1.09 16.73 7.29
CA GLU A 399 2.10 17.39 6.45
C GLU A 399 2.82 16.34 5.59
N ILE A 400 2.73 16.52 4.27
CA ILE A 400 3.45 15.69 3.30
C ILE A 400 4.61 16.52 2.77
N SER A 401 5.84 16.01 2.93
CA SER A 401 7.03 16.69 2.42
C SER A 401 6.93 16.94 0.91
N MET A 402 7.27 18.15 0.49
CA MET A 402 7.33 18.53 -0.93
C MET A 402 8.56 18.01 -1.66
N SER A 403 9.55 17.48 -0.93
CA SER A 403 10.72 16.84 -1.53
C SER A 403 10.34 15.56 -2.25
N ASP A 404 11.09 15.23 -3.31
CA ASP A 404 11.03 13.88 -3.87
C ASP A 404 11.33 12.90 -2.74
N ASN A 405 10.55 11.83 -2.69
CA ASN A 405 10.65 10.85 -1.61
C ASN A 405 10.98 9.48 -2.18
N PRO A 406 12.27 9.16 -2.39
CA PRO A 406 12.69 7.84 -2.84
C PRO A 406 12.20 6.73 -1.88
N SER A 407 11.96 7.06 -0.60
CA SER A 407 11.43 6.11 0.38
C SER A 407 10.02 5.60 0.07
N ARG A 408 9.26 6.25 -0.84
CA ARG A 408 7.88 5.86 -1.17
C ARG A 408 7.75 4.44 -1.72
N PHE A 409 8.84 3.85 -2.22
CA PHE A 409 8.84 2.49 -2.78
C PHE A 409 8.96 1.40 -1.70
N PHE A 410 9.28 1.79 -0.47
CA PHE A 410 9.66 0.87 0.61
C PHE A 410 8.66 0.93 1.78
N PRO A 411 8.74 -0.05 2.71
CA PRO A 411 7.98 -0.01 3.95
C PRO A 411 8.18 1.28 4.76
N ARG A 412 7.16 1.70 5.52
CA ARG A 412 7.28 2.90 6.38
C ARG A 412 8.00 2.67 7.71
N ALA A 413 8.44 1.45 8.00
CA ALA A 413 9.29 1.18 9.15
C ALA A 413 10.71 1.71 8.84
N THR A 414 11.07 2.86 9.43
CA THR A 414 12.33 3.58 9.13
C THR A 414 13.21 3.79 10.36
N SER A 415 12.99 3.01 11.41
CA SER A 415 13.83 3.03 12.61
C SER A 415 13.79 1.71 13.37
N TYR A 416 14.79 1.48 14.20
CA TYR A 416 14.89 0.33 15.12
C TYR A 416 15.49 0.76 16.46
N TYR A 417 15.38 -0.08 17.49
CA TYR A 417 16.13 0.11 18.74
C TYR A 417 17.42 -0.70 18.69
N ASP A 418 18.57 -0.06 18.83
CA ASP A 418 19.85 -0.77 18.87
C ASP A 418 19.88 -1.71 20.09
N ASP A 419 20.03 -3.01 19.86
CA ASP A 419 19.98 -4.04 20.92
C ASP A 419 21.02 -3.81 22.03
N LYS A 420 22.16 -3.16 21.71
CA LYS A 420 23.28 -2.93 22.64
C LYS A 420 23.12 -1.63 23.41
N ARG A 421 22.57 -0.59 22.79
CA ARG A 421 22.47 0.77 23.35
C ARG A 421 21.08 1.11 23.89
N GLY A 422 20.05 0.40 23.44
CA GLY A 422 18.64 0.72 23.71
C GLY A 422 18.19 2.05 23.09
N GLN A 423 18.97 2.61 22.16
CA GLN A 423 18.69 3.88 21.51
C GLN A 423 17.91 3.64 20.22
N LYS A 424 16.93 4.51 19.95
CA LYS A 424 16.25 4.53 18.65
C LYS A 424 17.19 5.06 17.57
N VAL A 425 17.38 4.28 16.52
CA VAL A 425 18.21 4.58 15.35
C VAL A 425 17.31 4.71 14.14
N ALA A 426 17.31 5.87 13.50
CA ALA A 426 16.62 6.10 12.23
C ALA A 426 17.50 5.68 11.03
N PHE A 427 16.86 5.24 9.95
CA PHE A 427 17.55 4.87 8.72
C PHE A 427 16.73 5.25 7.48
N GLU A 428 17.41 5.30 6.34
CA GLU A 428 16.82 5.58 5.02
C GLU A 428 17.10 4.41 4.07
N TYR A 429 16.07 3.96 3.36
CA TYR A 429 16.20 2.88 2.37
C TYR A 429 16.91 3.37 1.11
N LEU A 430 17.80 2.52 0.60
CA LEU A 430 18.55 2.75 -0.64
C LEU A 430 18.03 1.88 -1.79
N GLY A 431 17.74 0.61 -1.52
CA GLY A 431 17.38 -0.34 -2.56
C GLY A 431 16.99 -1.72 -2.03
N GLY A 432 16.51 -2.59 -2.91
CA GLY A 432 16.28 -3.99 -2.59
C GLY A 432 17.51 -4.83 -2.91
N LEU A 433 18.01 -5.64 -1.97
CA LEU A 433 19.22 -6.45 -2.17
C LEU A 433 19.10 -7.55 -3.24
N VAL A 434 17.88 -7.94 -3.57
CA VAL A 434 17.57 -8.92 -4.62
C VAL A 434 16.44 -8.34 -5.46
N PRO A 435 16.62 -8.25 -6.77
CA PRO A 435 15.55 -7.73 -7.59
C PRO A 435 14.37 -8.73 -7.59
N TYR A 436 13.16 -8.18 -7.48
CA TYR A 436 11.86 -8.85 -7.70
C TYR A 436 11.22 -9.65 -6.55
N ARG A 437 11.87 -9.91 -5.40
CA ARG A 437 11.24 -10.59 -4.23
C ARG A 437 11.77 -10.13 -2.88
N CYS A 438 12.08 -8.85 -2.76
CA CYS A 438 12.87 -8.39 -1.62
C CYS A 438 12.05 -8.27 -0.34
N ALA A 439 12.30 -9.20 0.58
CA ALA A 439 12.07 -9.00 1.99
C ALA A 439 13.23 -8.25 2.67
N ALA A 440 14.37 -8.07 1.99
CA ALA A 440 15.60 -7.50 2.54
C ALA A 440 16.06 -6.26 1.75
N PHE A 441 16.25 -5.15 2.42
CA PHE A 441 16.57 -3.87 1.81
C PHE A 441 17.92 -3.37 2.30
N MET A 442 18.68 -2.76 1.39
CA MET A 442 19.82 -1.94 1.78
C MET A 442 19.31 -0.61 2.32
N ALA A 443 19.92 -0.14 3.40
CA ALA A 443 19.61 1.15 4.01
C ALA A 443 20.88 1.78 4.58
N VAL A 444 20.80 3.08 4.87
CA VAL A 444 21.87 3.85 5.52
C VAL A 444 21.34 4.46 6.81
N VAL A 445 22.18 4.49 7.84
CA VAL A 445 22.00 5.30 9.04
C VAL A 445 22.73 6.63 8.81
N PRO A 446 22.03 7.73 8.47
CA PRO A 446 22.68 8.94 7.96
C PRO A 446 23.66 9.57 8.98
N GLU A 447 23.29 9.58 10.26
CA GLU A 447 24.10 10.14 11.35
C GLU A 447 25.45 9.42 11.52
N GLU A 448 25.48 8.12 11.25
CA GLU A 448 26.66 7.28 11.42
C GLU A 448 27.38 7.01 10.09
N ARG A 449 26.79 7.40 8.96
CA ARG A 449 27.22 7.03 7.59
C ARG A 449 27.47 5.53 7.46
N ARG A 450 26.60 4.73 8.08
CA ARG A 450 26.73 3.28 8.17
C ARG A 450 25.66 2.61 7.32
N PHE A 451 26.09 1.74 6.41
CA PHE A 451 25.19 0.88 5.65
C PHE A 451 24.71 -0.30 6.51
N ILE A 452 23.44 -0.63 6.38
CA ILE A 452 22.77 -1.72 7.08
C ILE A 452 21.87 -2.50 6.11
N VAL A 453 21.50 -3.70 6.52
CA VAL A 453 20.49 -4.51 5.86
C VAL A 453 19.26 -4.62 6.76
N VAL A 454 18.10 -4.26 6.22
CA VAL A 454 16.79 -4.33 6.90
C VAL A 454 15.96 -5.42 6.25
N LYS A 455 15.61 -6.46 7.00
CA LYS A 455 14.83 -7.61 6.51
C LYS A 455 13.55 -7.81 7.31
N PHE A 456 12.45 -8.12 6.64
CA PHE A 456 11.18 -8.52 7.27
C PHE A 456 11.01 -10.02 7.19
N VAL A 457 10.73 -10.66 8.33
CA VAL A 457 10.75 -12.12 8.47
C VAL A 457 9.54 -12.60 9.26
N GLU A 458 9.02 -13.79 8.94
CA GLU A 458 7.99 -14.45 9.76
C GLU A 458 8.57 -15.20 10.95
N ARG A 459 9.86 -15.55 10.87
CA ARG A 459 10.64 -16.28 11.89
C ARG A 459 12.12 -16.05 11.63
N TYR A 460 12.94 -16.15 12.69
CA TYR A 460 14.37 -15.92 12.59
C TYR A 460 15.15 -16.64 13.69
N GLY A 461 16.23 -17.32 13.31
CA GLY A 461 17.12 -18.02 14.24
C GLY A 461 18.10 -17.06 14.93
N VAL A 462 17.61 -16.21 15.84
CA VAL A 462 18.44 -15.22 16.56
C VAL A 462 19.60 -15.88 17.30
N GLU A 463 19.35 -16.97 18.05
CA GLU A 463 20.39 -17.65 18.83
C GLU A 463 21.50 -18.23 17.92
N ALA A 464 21.10 -18.86 16.82
CA ALA A 464 22.02 -19.42 15.82
C ALA A 464 22.85 -18.31 15.13
N HIS A 465 22.20 -17.18 14.77
CA HIS A 465 22.90 -16.03 14.20
C HIS A 465 23.90 -15.46 15.20
N ARG A 466 23.49 -15.15 16.43
CA ARG A 466 24.35 -14.58 17.47
C ARG A 466 25.55 -15.49 17.80
N LEU A 467 25.36 -16.81 17.76
CA LEU A 467 26.45 -17.78 17.93
C LEU A 467 27.53 -17.63 16.85
N LEU A 468 27.13 -17.56 15.58
CA LEU A 468 28.07 -17.38 14.47
C LEU A 468 28.64 -15.96 14.39
N GLU A 469 27.88 -14.94 14.75
CA GLU A 469 28.36 -13.55 14.93
C GLU A 469 29.54 -13.53 15.92
N GLY A 470 29.38 -14.19 17.09
CA GLY A 470 30.44 -14.28 18.10
C GLY A 470 31.72 -14.99 17.65
N LYS A 471 31.64 -15.76 16.54
CA LYS A 471 32.78 -16.41 15.88
C LYS A 471 33.31 -15.62 14.68
N GLY A 472 32.69 -14.49 14.34
CA GLY A 472 32.98 -13.72 13.13
C GLY A 472 32.43 -14.33 11.83
N LEU A 473 31.65 -15.40 11.92
CA LEU A 473 31.13 -16.23 10.82
C LEU A 473 29.73 -15.82 10.35
N ALA A 474 29.15 -14.77 10.92
CA ALA A 474 27.94 -14.12 10.45
C ALA A 474 28.12 -12.58 10.52
N PRO A 475 27.26 -11.80 9.82
CA PRO A 475 27.17 -10.38 10.05
C PRO A 475 26.79 -10.04 11.51
N THR A 476 27.16 -8.86 11.98
CA THR A 476 26.65 -8.30 13.24
C THR A 476 25.14 -8.12 13.16
N LEU A 477 24.39 -8.78 14.04
CA LEU A 477 22.96 -8.53 14.20
C LEU A 477 22.75 -7.26 15.05
N LEU A 478 22.06 -6.27 14.51
CA LEU A 478 21.84 -4.96 15.15
C LEU A 478 20.49 -4.89 15.88
N TYR A 479 19.48 -5.57 15.32
CA TYR A 479 18.13 -5.62 15.87
C TYR A 479 17.39 -6.86 15.41
N HIS A 480 16.60 -7.44 16.32
CA HIS A 480 15.50 -8.33 15.97
C HIS A 480 14.32 -8.02 16.88
N GLY A 481 13.22 -7.52 16.31
CA GLY A 481 12.06 -7.14 17.10
C GLY A 481 10.87 -6.68 16.28
N ASP A 482 10.01 -5.92 16.94
CA ASP A 482 8.77 -5.41 16.38
C ASP A 482 9.04 -4.49 15.18
N ILE A 483 8.22 -4.64 14.13
CA ILE A 483 8.21 -3.79 12.94
C ILE A 483 7.72 -2.39 13.35
N TRP A 484 6.64 -2.36 14.13
CA TRP A 484 5.99 -1.14 14.61
C TRP A 484 6.23 -0.96 16.11
N HIS A 485 7.48 -0.75 16.50
CA HIS A 485 7.89 -0.68 17.92
C HIS A 485 7.23 0.46 18.72
N ASP A 486 6.88 1.59 18.07
CA ASP A 486 6.16 2.70 18.71
C ASP A 486 4.62 2.56 18.65
N ASP A 487 4.13 1.47 18.05
CA ASP A 487 2.71 1.23 17.81
C ASP A 487 2.36 -0.24 18.10
N PRO A 488 2.15 -0.57 19.39
CA PRO A 488 1.84 -1.94 19.82
C PRO A 488 0.61 -2.53 19.14
N LEU A 489 -0.38 -1.69 18.80
CA LEU A 489 -1.58 -2.11 18.10
C LEU A 489 -1.25 -2.56 16.66
N ALA A 490 -0.48 -1.77 15.92
CA ALA A 490 -0.01 -2.17 14.60
C ALA A 490 0.85 -3.44 14.68
N GLN A 491 1.75 -3.54 15.66
CA GLN A 491 2.57 -4.74 15.82
C GLN A 491 1.74 -6.00 16.08
N ALA A 492 0.69 -5.93 16.91
CA ALA A 492 -0.22 -7.06 17.12
C ALA A 492 -0.84 -7.53 15.79
N GLY A 493 -1.13 -6.60 14.89
CA GLY A 493 -1.63 -6.86 13.54
C GLY A 493 -0.64 -7.51 12.58
N CYS A 494 0.66 -7.37 12.84
CA CYS A 494 1.71 -8.05 12.07
C CYS A 494 1.85 -9.54 12.43
N GLY A 495 1.22 -10.00 13.53
CA GLY A 495 1.31 -11.38 14.00
C GLY A 495 2.74 -11.75 14.40
N THR A 496 3.25 -12.86 13.88
CA THR A 496 4.62 -13.34 14.19
C THR A 496 5.71 -12.58 13.43
N ARG A 497 5.34 -11.67 12.51
CA ARG A 497 6.32 -10.97 11.67
C ARG A 497 7.15 -9.99 12.47
N LYS A 498 8.45 -10.00 12.20
CA LYS A 498 9.48 -9.19 12.85
C LYS A 498 10.33 -8.48 11.81
N MET A 499 11.03 -7.44 12.27
CA MET A 499 12.09 -6.77 11.52
C MET A 499 13.44 -7.21 12.09
N VAL A 500 14.36 -7.51 11.18
CA VAL A 500 15.76 -7.82 11.44
C VAL A 500 16.61 -6.70 10.83
N VAL A 501 17.51 -6.14 11.61
CA VAL A 501 18.52 -5.20 11.10
C VAL A 501 19.90 -5.79 11.38
N MET A 502 20.77 -5.84 10.38
CA MET A 502 22.14 -6.33 10.51
C MET A 502 23.12 -5.41 9.78
N GLU A 503 24.40 -5.53 10.10
CA GLU A 503 25.44 -4.81 9.36
C GLU A 503 25.40 -5.16 7.86
N HIS A 504 25.66 -4.18 7.01
CA HIS A 504 26.01 -4.47 5.62
C HIS A 504 27.48 -4.89 5.57
N VAL A 505 27.76 -6.01 4.90
CA VAL A 505 29.13 -6.49 4.69
C VAL A 505 29.39 -6.56 3.19
N GLU A 506 30.39 -5.82 2.73
CA GLU A 506 30.86 -5.92 1.35
C GLU A 506 31.57 -7.25 1.12
N GLY A 507 31.18 -7.95 0.05
CA GLY A 507 31.76 -9.23 -0.28
C GLY A 507 31.13 -9.86 -1.52
N ARG A 508 31.72 -10.95 -1.96
CA ARG A 508 31.23 -11.77 -3.07
C ARG A 508 30.27 -12.82 -2.54
N VAL A 509 29.05 -12.86 -3.06
CA VAL A 509 28.13 -13.99 -2.84
C VAL A 509 28.51 -15.14 -3.77
N CYS A 510 28.62 -16.36 -3.25
CA CYS A 510 29.12 -17.52 -3.98
C CYS A 510 28.05 -18.19 -4.86
N VAL A 511 27.47 -17.48 -5.83
CA VAL A 511 26.40 -18.02 -6.69
C VAL A 511 26.91 -19.11 -7.65
N ASP A 512 28.14 -18.98 -8.15
CA ASP A 512 28.76 -19.87 -9.14
C ASP A 512 29.59 -21.01 -8.53
N GLY A 513 29.44 -21.25 -7.22
CA GLY A 513 30.18 -22.26 -6.46
C GLY A 513 31.06 -21.65 -5.36
N VAL A 514 31.39 -22.48 -4.37
CA VAL A 514 32.21 -22.13 -3.21
C VAL A 514 33.57 -22.80 -3.34
N ALA A 515 34.67 -22.06 -3.17
CA ALA A 515 36.00 -22.65 -3.23
C ALA A 515 36.22 -23.59 -2.03
N GLU A 516 37.06 -24.63 -2.17
CA GLU A 516 37.23 -25.65 -1.11
C GLU A 516 37.62 -25.02 0.25
N GLY A 517 38.55 -24.04 0.24
CA GLY A 517 38.92 -23.32 1.46
C GLY A 517 37.77 -22.53 2.10
N GLU A 518 36.87 -21.97 1.29
CA GLU A 518 35.67 -21.27 1.77
C GLU A 518 34.64 -22.28 2.32
N ARG A 519 34.49 -23.43 1.65
CA ARG A 519 33.60 -24.52 2.06
C ARG A 519 34.02 -25.12 3.40
N GLU A 520 35.33 -25.25 3.67
CA GLU A 520 35.81 -25.68 4.98
C GLU A 520 35.41 -24.70 6.10
N VAL A 521 35.42 -23.39 5.83
CA VAL A 521 34.95 -22.39 6.80
C VAL A 521 33.43 -22.52 7.01
N VAL A 522 32.65 -22.78 5.96
CA VAL A 522 31.21 -23.06 6.10
C VAL A 522 30.98 -24.33 6.91
N ARG A 523 31.75 -25.40 6.64
CA ARG A 523 31.69 -26.65 7.41
C ARG A 523 32.00 -26.41 8.89
N GLU A 524 32.97 -25.55 9.19
CA GLU A 524 33.26 -25.16 10.57
C GLU A 524 32.10 -24.38 11.21
N ALA A 525 31.49 -23.42 10.48
CA ALA A 525 30.32 -22.68 10.96
C ALA A 525 29.15 -23.61 11.31
N VAL A 526 28.87 -24.57 10.43
CA VAL A 526 27.83 -25.58 10.63
C VAL A 526 28.13 -26.48 11.82
N ARG A 527 29.39 -26.91 11.98
CA ARG A 527 29.83 -27.66 13.16
C ARG A 527 29.58 -26.88 14.45
N TRP A 528 29.89 -25.59 14.49
CA TRP A 528 29.60 -24.74 15.66
C TRP A 528 28.10 -24.67 15.98
N LEU A 529 27.24 -24.57 14.96
CA LEU A 529 25.78 -24.62 15.16
C LEU A 529 25.35 -25.97 15.76
N HIS A 530 25.81 -27.08 15.17
CA HIS A 530 25.43 -28.44 15.57
C HIS A 530 25.90 -28.77 16.99
N GLU A 531 27.14 -28.40 17.35
CA GLU A 531 27.67 -28.56 18.71
C GLU A 531 26.83 -27.81 19.77
N ALA A 532 26.17 -26.72 19.38
CA ALA A 532 25.26 -25.95 20.23
C ALA A 532 23.78 -26.41 20.12
N GLY A 533 23.48 -27.46 19.35
CA GLY A 533 22.13 -28.00 19.16
C GLY A 533 21.26 -27.22 18.16
N PHE A 534 21.87 -26.40 17.31
CA PHE A 534 21.19 -25.63 16.27
C PHE A 534 21.41 -26.23 14.88
N VAL A 535 20.44 -25.98 13.99
CA VAL A 535 20.51 -26.26 12.55
C VAL A 535 20.28 -24.97 11.77
N HIS A 536 20.83 -24.86 10.56
CA HIS A 536 20.64 -23.71 9.68
C HIS A 536 19.48 -23.92 8.70
N GLY A 537 19.45 -25.08 8.05
CA GLY A 537 18.41 -25.54 7.13
C GLY A 537 18.45 -24.93 5.72
N ASN A 538 19.21 -23.87 5.47
CA ASN A 538 19.25 -23.20 4.15
C ASN A 538 20.68 -22.90 3.67
N ILE A 539 21.59 -23.87 3.76
CA ILE A 539 22.97 -23.68 3.33
C ILE A 539 23.05 -23.81 1.82
N ARG A 540 23.54 -22.76 1.17
CA ARG A 540 23.70 -22.68 -0.30
C ARG A 540 24.61 -21.52 -0.64
N GLY A 541 25.24 -21.55 -1.81
CA GLY A 541 26.16 -20.51 -2.26
C GLY A 541 25.61 -19.08 -2.18
N ARG A 542 24.29 -18.89 -2.44
CA ARG A 542 23.60 -17.59 -2.29
C ARG A 542 23.56 -17.04 -0.86
N ASN A 543 23.77 -17.91 0.13
CA ASN A 543 23.78 -17.58 1.55
C ASN A 543 25.20 -17.61 2.13
N VAL A 544 26.24 -17.71 1.28
CA VAL A 544 27.65 -17.67 1.65
C VAL A 544 28.27 -16.41 1.06
N LEU A 545 28.79 -15.55 1.93
CA LEU A 545 29.46 -14.29 1.58
C LEU A 545 30.95 -14.39 1.88
N VAL A 546 31.79 -14.08 0.90
CA VAL A 546 33.25 -14.06 1.05
C VAL A 546 33.72 -12.62 1.11
N VAL A 547 34.35 -12.25 2.22
CA VAL A 547 34.82 -10.90 2.50
C VAL A 547 36.31 -10.81 2.24
N GLY A 548 36.74 -9.92 1.35
CA GLY A 548 38.14 -9.72 1.00
C GLY A 548 38.65 -10.68 -0.08
N GLY A 549 38.51 -10.26 -1.34
CA GLY A 549 39.04 -10.94 -2.51
C GLY A 549 38.69 -10.15 -3.77
N GLU A 550 39.49 -9.13 -4.10
CA GLU A 550 39.41 -8.54 -5.44
C GLU A 550 39.72 -9.62 -6.47
N GLY A 551 38.92 -9.66 -7.54
CA GLY A 551 39.06 -10.54 -8.69
C GLY A 551 40.32 -10.25 -9.51
N GLY A 552 41.49 -10.55 -8.95
CA GLY A 552 42.75 -10.61 -9.68
C GLY A 552 42.83 -11.90 -10.48
N GLY A 553 42.31 -11.89 -11.72
CA GLY A 553 42.87 -12.72 -12.78
C GLY A 553 44.32 -12.28 -13.00
N GLY A 554 45.25 -12.85 -12.23
CA GLY A 554 46.64 -12.45 -12.20
C GLY A 554 47.52 -13.65 -11.88
N ASP A 555 48.37 -13.97 -12.84
CA ASP A 555 49.27 -15.11 -12.93
C ASP A 555 50.18 -15.31 -11.68
N GLY A 556 50.20 -16.54 -11.15
CA GLY A 556 51.44 -17.24 -10.76
C GLY A 556 52.35 -16.68 -9.66
N GLY A 557 51.85 -15.97 -8.63
CA GLY A 557 52.69 -15.52 -7.50
C GLY A 557 52.54 -16.37 -6.23
N GLU A 558 53.55 -17.17 -5.87
CA GLU A 558 53.69 -17.80 -4.54
C GLU A 558 53.86 -16.71 -3.46
N GLY A 559 52.74 -16.25 -2.92
CA GLY A 559 52.67 -15.35 -1.77
C GLY A 559 51.25 -15.40 -1.22
N GLY A 560 51.05 -16.17 -0.15
CA GLY A 560 49.74 -16.54 0.38
C GLY A 560 48.72 -15.41 0.41
N ALA A 561 47.70 -15.52 -0.45
CA ALA A 561 46.49 -14.72 -0.36
C ALA A 561 45.93 -14.86 1.08
N LYS A 562 45.68 -13.74 1.76
CA LYS A 562 44.87 -13.76 2.98
C LYS A 562 43.55 -14.42 2.61
N ALA A 563 43.23 -15.56 3.21
CA ALA A 563 41.92 -16.18 3.06
C ALA A 563 40.86 -15.13 3.40
N GLY A 564 39.98 -14.83 2.44
CA GLY A 564 38.82 -13.99 2.71
C GLY A 564 38.02 -14.59 3.85
N SER A 565 37.50 -13.76 4.77
CA SER A 565 36.66 -14.27 5.84
C SER A 565 35.28 -14.61 5.28
N VAL A 566 34.82 -15.84 5.47
CA VAL A 566 33.49 -16.29 5.06
C VAL A 566 32.45 -15.91 6.12
N LYS A 567 31.30 -15.42 5.68
CA LYS A 567 30.12 -15.17 6.51
C LYS A 567 28.91 -15.94 5.96
N LEU A 568 28.21 -16.62 6.83
CA LEU A 568 26.93 -17.26 6.54
C LEU A 568 25.79 -16.24 6.71
N LEU A 569 24.84 -16.27 5.78
CA LEU A 569 23.67 -15.38 5.73
C LEU A 569 22.37 -16.19 5.85
N ASP A 570 21.25 -15.47 6.01
CA ASP A 570 19.88 -16.01 5.87
C ASP A 570 19.47 -17.08 6.91
N PHE A 571 19.37 -16.64 8.17
CA PHE A 571 18.97 -17.46 9.32
C PHE A 571 17.46 -17.61 9.51
N ASP A 572 16.64 -17.38 8.48
CA ASP A 572 15.17 -17.41 8.60
C ASP A 572 14.62 -18.79 9.02
N TRP A 573 15.36 -19.86 8.71
CA TRP A 573 14.94 -21.23 9.03
C TRP A 573 15.75 -21.85 10.16
N ALA A 574 16.78 -21.13 10.63
CA ALA A 574 17.69 -21.63 11.64
C ALA A 574 17.01 -21.67 13.03
N GLY A 575 17.44 -22.63 13.86
CA GLY A 575 16.96 -22.78 15.23
C GLY A 575 17.30 -24.16 15.79
N ARG A 576 16.63 -24.58 16.87
CA ARG A 576 16.93 -25.84 17.55
C ARG A 576 16.56 -27.04 16.68
N GLU A 577 17.46 -28.02 16.61
CA GLU A 577 17.18 -29.29 15.93
C GLU A 577 15.92 -29.94 16.50
N GLY A 578 15.06 -30.46 15.63
CA GLY A 578 13.81 -31.12 16.02
C GLY A 578 12.67 -30.16 16.41
N GLU A 579 12.90 -28.84 16.43
CA GLU A 579 11.86 -27.83 16.69
C GLU A 579 11.51 -27.02 15.43
N VAL A 580 12.53 -26.56 14.69
CA VAL A 580 12.31 -25.74 13.48
C VAL A 580 11.95 -26.59 12.26
N ARG A 581 11.16 -25.99 11.37
CA ARG A 581 10.59 -26.66 10.19
C ARG A 581 10.85 -25.89 8.90
N TYR A 582 11.01 -26.60 7.78
CA TYR A 582 11.02 -25.99 6.47
C TYR A 582 9.72 -25.22 6.18
N PRO A 583 9.77 -24.11 5.42
CA PRO A 583 8.55 -23.41 5.02
C PRO A 583 7.72 -24.29 4.07
N LEU A 584 6.46 -23.89 3.86
CA LEU A 584 5.64 -24.45 2.79
C LEU A 584 6.13 -23.94 1.43
N ARG A 585 5.97 -24.76 0.38
CA ARG A 585 6.34 -24.42 -1.00
C ARG A 585 7.86 -24.30 -1.21
N LEU A 586 8.62 -25.29 -0.75
CA LEU A 586 10.03 -25.41 -1.10
C LEU A 586 10.20 -25.40 -2.62
N SER A 587 11.24 -24.71 -3.10
CA SER A 587 11.51 -24.59 -4.54
C SER A 587 11.78 -25.97 -5.14
N LYS A 588 11.08 -26.29 -6.24
CA LYS A 588 11.30 -27.52 -7.01
C LYS A 588 12.52 -27.46 -7.92
N ASP A 589 13.05 -26.25 -8.14
CA ASP A 589 14.23 -26.02 -8.98
C ASP A 589 15.54 -26.18 -8.18
N LEU A 590 15.44 -26.28 -6.86
CA LEU A 590 16.59 -26.53 -5.98
C LEU A 590 16.69 -28.02 -5.65
N ARG A 591 17.93 -28.50 -5.52
CA ARG A 591 18.22 -29.80 -4.95
C ARG A 591 18.07 -29.72 -3.43
N TRP A 592 17.37 -30.69 -2.84
CA TRP A 592 17.17 -30.81 -1.40
C TRP A 592 17.75 -32.12 -0.85
N PRO A 593 18.33 -32.12 0.38
CA PRO A 593 18.77 -33.32 1.08
C PRO A 593 17.67 -34.38 1.22
N SER A 594 18.09 -35.63 1.46
CA SER A 594 17.15 -36.72 1.67
C SER A 594 16.26 -36.44 2.89
N GLY A 595 14.95 -36.69 2.78
CA GLY A 595 13.99 -36.47 3.87
C GLY A 595 13.44 -35.04 3.99
N VAL A 596 13.98 -34.08 3.23
CA VAL A 596 13.45 -32.71 3.20
C VAL A 596 12.12 -32.67 2.45
N HIS A 597 11.11 -32.08 3.10
CA HIS A 597 9.81 -31.81 2.50
C HIS A 597 9.16 -30.58 3.15
N ASP A 598 8.12 -30.05 2.51
CA ASP A 598 7.33 -28.94 3.03
C ASP A 598 6.88 -29.21 4.48
N ASN A 599 7.10 -28.22 5.36
CA ASN A 599 6.79 -28.29 6.80
C ASN A 599 7.47 -29.46 7.58
N GLY A 600 8.45 -30.13 6.97
CA GLY A 600 9.29 -31.14 7.63
C GLY A 600 10.23 -30.49 8.65
N LEU A 601 10.65 -31.28 9.66
CA LEU A 601 11.66 -30.84 10.62
C LEU A 601 13.01 -30.67 9.94
N ILE A 602 13.82 -29.73 10.44
CA ILE A 602 15.19 -29.52 9.98
C ILE A 602 16.14 -30.28 10.90
N PHE A 603 17.01 -31.08 10.31
CA PHE A 603 18.00 -31.92 11.00
C PHE A 603 19.41 -31.56 10.58
N THR A 604 20.37 -31.90 11.43
CA THR A 604 21.81 -31.69 11.21
C THR A 604 22.32 -32.35 9.92
N ASP A 605 21.80 -33.53 9.58
CA ASP A 605 22.13 -34.23 8.33
C ASP A 605 21.79 -33.41 7.08
N HIS A 606 20.70 -32.62 7.11
CA HIS A 606 20.35 -31.75 5.99
C HIS A 606 21.43 -30.69 5.77
N ASP A 607 21.94 -30.08 6.85
CA ASP A 607 22.99 -29.08 6.74
C ASP A 607 24.29 -29.69 6.20
N ASN A 608 24.66 -30.87 6.68
CA ASN A 608 25.86 -31.58 6.23
C ASN A 608 25.81 -31.90 4.74
N GLU A 609 24.69 -32.45 4.25
CA GLU A 609 24.48 -32.71 2.83
C GLU A 609 24.55 -31.41 2.00
N MET A 610 23.96 -30.31 2.49
CA MET A 610 24.00 -29.02 1.80
C MET A 610 25.40 -28.43 1.73
N VAL A 611 26.19 -28.52 2.81
CA VAL A 611 27.62 -28.14 2.81
C VAL A 611 28.37 -28.95 1.77
N ASP A 612 28.03 -30.24 1.62
CA ASP A 612 28.73 -31.10 0.69
C ASP A 612 28.45 -30.82 -0.79
N TRP A 613 27.42 -30.03 -1.07
CA TRP A 613 27.02 -29.62 -2.42
C TRP A 613 27.46 -28.19 -2.79
N LEU A 614 28.03 -27.45 -1.84
CA LEU A 614 28.71 -26.18 -2.11
C LEU A 614 29.94 -26.41 -3.01
#